data_AF-A0A8T3NTZ6-F1
#
_entry.id   AF-A0A8T3NTZ6-F1
#
_cell.length_a   1.000
_cell.length_b   1.000
_cell.length_c   1.000
_cell.angle_alpha   90.00
_cell.angle_beta   90.00
_cell.angle_gamma   90.00
#
_symmetry.space_group_name_H-M   'P 1'
#
loop_
_entity.id
_entity.type
_entity.pdbx_description
1 polymer ?
#
loop_
_entity_poly.entity_id
_entity_poly.type
_entity_poly.pdbx_seq_one_letter_code
_entity_poly.pdbx_strand_id
1 'polypeptide(L)'
;MLSVTDPRRNALAAPERKRYARIPEVLPIPDLIELQLQSFRWFLDHGLRELFDEISPIQDFTGKVMELRFKRYEFGEPKWSELECRTRDLTYSKPLYVSVELLIKETGEIQEQRVYMGDFPTMTDQGTFIINGAERVVVSQLVRSPGVYYTSVEDQATGRSLFSAKVIPNRGAWLEFETGARHQLFVKVDRKRKLEATKLLRAVGWDFPEGADRTDPNAYMLGAFQRVDTDSEARYIQATLDKDNTSTRQEALIEVYKKLRPGDPPTGDNAEKL
;
A
#
# COMPACT_ATOMS: atom_id res chain seq x y z
N MET A 1 -11.97 1.20 -37.05
CA MET A 1 -13.37 0.80 -36.88
C MET A 1 -13.98 1.69 -35.82
N LEU A 2 -14.82 2.63 -36.27
CA LEU A 2 -15.80 3.45 -35.53
C LEU A 2 -15.33 4.17 -34.25
N SER A 3 -14.74 5.35 -34.44
CA SER A 3 -14.79 6.44 -33.47
C SER A 3 -16.23 6.93 -33.36
N VAL A 4 -16.85 6.75 -32.20
CA VAL A 4 -18.16 7.33 -31.88
C VAL A 4 -17.88 8.74 -31.36
N THR A 5 -17.88 9.71 -32.27
CA THR A 5 -17.98 11.12 -31.92
C THR A 5 -19.38 11.37 -31.36
N ASP A 6 -19.46 11.66 -30.06
CA ASP A 6 -20.70 12.06 -29.39
C ASP A 6 -21.26 13.36 -30.02
N PRO A 7 -22.50 13.36 -30.55
CA PRO A 7 -23.06 14.48 -31.30
C PRO A 7 -23.57 15.66 -30.43
N ARG A 8 -23.33 15.69 -29.12
CA ARG A 8 -23.98 16.68 -28.22
C ARG A 8 -23.21 17.98 -27.93
N ARG A 9 -22.01 18.20 -28.47
CA ARG A 9 -21.32 19.51 -28.35
C ARG A 9 -21.57 20.36 -29.60
N ASN A 10 -22.65 21.14 -29.58
CA ASN A 10 -22.81 22.30 -30.48
C ASN A 10 -21.71 23.33 -30.15
N ALA A 11 -20.53 23.15 -30.74
CA ALA A 11 -19.48 24.15 -30.70
C ALA A 11 -19.90 25.31 -31.62
N LEU A 12 -20.35 26.42 -31.04
CA LEU A 12 -20.37 27.70 -31.74
C LEU A 12 -18.97 27.90 -32.37
N ALA A 13 -18.92 28.14 -33.68
CA ALA A 13 -17.66 28.34 -34.38
C ALA A 13 -16.87 29.43 -33.66
N ALA A 14 -15.66 29.10 -33.21
CA ALA A 14 -14.82 30.03 -32.47
C ALA A 14 -14.58 31.29 -33.33
N PRO A 15 -14.60 32.49 -32.72
CA PRO A 15 -14.38 33.72 -33.47
C PRO A 15 -13.01 33.70 -34.16
N GLU A 16 -12.94 34.24 -35.38
CA GLU A 16 -11.72 34.26 -36.17
C GLU A 16 -10.62 35.05 -35.45
N ARG A 17 -9.53 34.37 -35.10
CA ARG A 17 -8.41 34.94 -34.33
C ARG A 17 -7.15 34.97 -35.17
N LYS A 18 -6.60 36.17 -35.41
CA LYS A 18 -5.32 36.35 -36.11
C LYS A 18 -4.16 35.78 -35.28
N ARG A 19 -3.50 34.74 -35.78
CA ARG A 19 -2.37 34.04 -35.14
C ARG A 19 -1.05 34.45 -35.81
N TYR A 20 -0.06 34.88 -35.03
CA TYR A 20 1.29 35.24 -35.51
C TYR A 20 2.33 34.13 -35.23
N ALA A 21 1.87 32.94 -34.85
CA ALA A 21 2.75 31.80 -34.56
C ALA A 21 3.50 31.38 -35.84
N ARG A 22 4.82 31.25 -35.73
CA ARG A 22 5.70 30.85 -36.84
C ARG A 22 6.04 29.36 -36.83
N ILE A 23 5.73 28.67 -35.73
CA ILE A 23 6.00 27.25 -35.51
C ILE A 23 4.67 26.49 -35.65
N PRO A 24 4.63 25.39 -36.43
CA PRO A 24 3.42 24.59 -36.59
C PRO A 24 3.08 23.83 -35.30
N GLU A 25 1.79 23.69 -35.04
CA GLU A 25 1.27 22.85 -33.96
C GLU A 25 1.19 21.42 -34.46
N VAL A 26 2.10 20.57 -33.98
CA VAL A 26 2.23 19.18 -34.43
C VAL A 26 1.33 18.22 -33.66
N LEU A 27 0.87 18.62 -32.48
CA LEU A 27 -0.02 17.85 -31.62
C LEU A 27 -1.13 18.77 -31.12
N PRO A 28 -2.41 18.35 -31.22
CA PRO A 28 -3.51 19.11 -30.67
C PRO A 28 -3.45 19.10 -29.14
N ILE A 29 -4.04 20.13 -28.52
CA ILE A 29 -4.24 20.17 -27.07
C ILE A 29 -5.19 19.01 -26.70
N PRO A 30 -4.79 18.12 -25.77
CA PRO A 30 -5.66 17.04 -25.30
C PRO A 30 -6.81 17.59 -24.44
N ASP A 31 -7.75 16.73 -24.07
CA ASP A 31 -8.76 17.12 -23.10
C ASP A 31 -8.09 17.35 -21.72
N LEU A 32 -8.22 18.58 -21.21
CA LEU A 32 -7.52 19.03 -20.00
C LEU A 32 -8.05 18.38 -18.72
N ILE A 33 -9.26 17.79 -18.76
CA ILE A 33 -9.83 17.03 -17.63
C ILE A 33 -9.75 15.51 -17.82
N GLU A 34 -9.13 15.06 -18.92
CA GLU A 34 -9.03 13.65 -19.29
C GLU A 34 -8.42 12.80 -18.17
N LEU A 35 -7.40 13.31 -17.48
CA LEU A 35 -6.75 12.62 -16.37
C LEU A 35 -7.75 12.23 -15.27
N GLN A 36 -8.65 13.14 -14.89
CA GLN A 36 -9.64 12.88 -13.83
C GLN A 36 -10.66 11.84 -14.28
N LEU A 37 -11.19 12.02 -15.48
CA LEU A 37 -12.20 11.12 -16.06
C LEU A 37 -11.65 9.71 -16.26
N GLN A 38 -10.45 9.59 -16.85
CA GLN A 38 -9.81 8.30 -17.09
C GLN A 38 -9.41 7.60 -15.78
N SER A 39 -8.85 8.33 -14.81
CA SER A 39 -8.47 7.74 -13.52
C SER A 39 -9.68 7.19 -12.77
N PHE A 40 -10.79 7.92 -12.76
CA PHE A 40 -12.00 7.46 -12.08
C PHE A 40 -12.66 6.30 -12.82
N ARG A 41 -12.71 6.36 -14.16
CA ARG A 41 -13.21 5.26 -14.98
C ARG A 41 -12.39 3.98 -14.79
N TRP A 42 -11.06 4.06 -14.83
CA TRP A 42 -10.19 2.93 -14.55
C TRP A 42 -10.44 2.35 -13.15
N PHE A 43 -10.62 3.20 -12.14
CA PHE A 43 -10.92 2.75 -10.80
C PHE A 43 -12.26 1.97 -10.73
N LEU A 44 -13.30 2.45 -11.41
CA LEU A 44 -14.58 1.77 -11.49
C LEU A 44 -14.56 0.49 -12.32
N ASP A 45 -13.75 0.42 -13.38
CA ASP A 45 -13.71 -0.72 -14.32
C ASP A 45 -12.75 -1.82 -13.86
N HIS A 46 -11.64 -1.45 -13.19
CA HIS A 46 -10.56 -2.36 -12.82
C HIS A 46 -10.18 -2.27 -11.34
N GLY A 47 -10.00 -1.05 -10.81
CA GLY A 47 -9.48 -0.86 -9.44
C GLY A 47 -10.34 -1.50 -8.34
N LEU A 48 -11.67 -1.44 -8.46
CA LEU A 48 -12.57 -2.11 -7.52
C LEU A 48 -12.47 -3.64 -7.60
N ARG A 49 -12.32 -4.21 -8.80
CA ARG A 49 -12.11 -5.65 -8.97
C ARG A 49 -10.82 -6.10 -8.31
N GLU A 50 -9.72 -5.38 -8.56
CA GLU A 50 -8.41 -5.66 -7.95
C GLU A 50 -8.50 -5.63 -6.41
N LEU A 51 -9.22 -4.67 -5.84
CA LEU A 51 -9.42 -4.57 -4.39
C LEU A 51 -10.24 -5.74 -3.83
N PHE A 52 -11.32 -6.13 -4.51
CA PHE A 52 -12.12 -7.28 -4.10
C PHE A 52 -11.37 -8.60 -4.24
N ASP A 53 -10.51 -8.74 -5.25
CA ASP A 53 -9.65 -9.93 -5.42
C ASP A 53 -8.60 -10.02 -4.33
N GLU A 54 -8.01 -8.89 -3.93
CA GLU A 54 -6.99 -8.87 -2.86
C GLU A 54 -7.52 -9.39 -1.53
N ILE A 55 -8.73 -8.98 -1.15
CA ILE A 55 -9.32 -9.40 0.14
C ILE A 55 -9.99 -10.78 0.05
N SER A 56 -10.11 -11.36 -1.15
CA SER A 56 -10.82 -12.61 -1.38
C SER A 56 -9.85 -13.78 -1.57
N PRO A 57 -10.11 -14.95 -0.98
CA PRO A 57 -11.22 -15.25 -0.06
C PRO A 57 -10.99 -14.71 1.35
N ILE A 58 -12.08 -14.31 2.02
CA ILE A 58 -12.06 -14.11 3.47
C ILE A 58 -12.37 -15.45 4.13
N GLN A 59 -11.47 -15.92 4.98
CA GLN A 59 -11.60 -17.19 5.69
C GLN A 59 -11.85 -16.96 7.18
N ASP A 60 -12.54 -17.90 7.82
CA ASP A 60 -12.67 -17.92 9.27
C ASP A 60 -11.31 -18.18 9.96
N PHE A 61 -11.21 -17.93 11.26
CA PHE A 61 -9.96 -18.10 12.02
C PHE A 61 -9.34 -19.50 11.90
N THR A 62 -10.17 -20.54 11.70
CA THR A 62 -9.69 -21.91 11.53
C THR A 62 -9.43 -22.27 10.06
N GLY A 63 -9.97 -21.47 9.12
CA GLY A 63 -9.94 -21.70 7.68
C GLY A 63 -10.75 -22.91 7.21
N LYS A 64 -11.47 -23.58 8.12
CA LYS A 64 -12.12 -24.89 7.88
C LYS A 64 -13.64 -24.83 7.89
N VAL A 65 -14.24 -23.75 8.38
CA VAL A 65 -15.70 -23.68 8.59
C VAL A 65 -16.36 -22.94 7.43
N MET A 66 -15.86 -21.74 7.09
CA MET A 66 -16.50 -20.88 6.10
C MET A 66 -15.49 -20.08 5.28
N GLU A 67 -15.89 -19.78 4.05
CA GLU A 67 -15.12 -19.00 3.11
C GLU A 67 -16.02 -18.04 2.32
N LEU A 68 -15.69 -16.76 2.34
CA LEU A 68 -16.46 -15.71 1.66
C LEU A 68 -15.68 -15.19 0.45
N ARG A 69 -16.35 -15.10 -0.70
CA ARG A 69 -15.76 -14.63 -1.96
C ARG A 69 -16.56 -13.49 -2.58
N PHE A 70 -15.86 -12.49 -3.09
CA PHE A 70 -16.46 -11.37 -3.82
C PHE A 70 -16.41 -11.63 -5.32
N LYS A 71 -17.55 -11.87 -5.96
CA LYS A 71 -17.63 -12.38 -7.34
C LYS A 71 -17.72 -11.28 -8.39
N ARG A 72 -18.77 -10.47 -8.35
CA ARG A 72 -19.01 -9.37 -9.30
C ARG A 72 -19.58 -8.19 -8.55
N TYR A 73 -19.34 -6.98 -9.03
CA TYR A 73 -20.00 -5.78 -8.54
C TYR A 73 -20.72 -5.07 -9.66
N GLU A 74 -21.73 -4.30 -9.29
CA GLU A 74 -22.52 -3.49 -10.22
C GLU A 74 -22.96 -2.20 -9.54
N PHE A 75 -23.04 -1.14 -10.33
CA PHE A 75 -23.61 0.14 -9.91
C PHE A 75 -25.05 0.24 -10.42
N GLY A 76 -25.98 0.60 -9.56
CA GLY A 76 -27.31 1.01 -9.99
C GLY A 76 -27.32 2.43 -10.54
N GLU A 77 -28.52 2.92 -10.84
CA GLU A 77 -28.71 4.29 -11.32
C GLU A 77 -28.54 5.33 -10.21
N PRO A 78 -28.11 6.56 -10.55
CA PRO A 78 -28.08 7.65 -9.59
C PRO A 78 -29.46 7.89 -8.97
N LYS A 79 -29.52 8.07 -7.66
CA LYS A 79 -30.78 8.32 -6.94
C LYS A 79 -31.42 9.65 -7.32
N TRP A 80 -30.60 10.63 -7.68
CA TRP A 80 -30.99 12.00 -7.98
C TRP A 80 -30.14 12.52 -9.12
N SER A 81 -30.66 13.48 -9.87
CA SER A 81 -29.88 14.21 -10.87
C SER A 81 -28.85 15.14 -10.21
N GLU A 82 -27.82 15.51 -10.94
CA GLU A 82 -26.79 16.43 -10.43
C GLU A 82 -27.37 17.80 -9.99
N LEU A 83 -28.39 18.30 -10.68
CA LEU A 83 -29.05 19.56 -10.34
C LEU A 83 -29.84 19.46 -9.03
N GLU A 84 -30.55 18.34 -8.83
CA GLU A 84 -31.24 18.07 -7.57
C GLU A 84 -30.24 17.94 -6.40
N CYS A 85 -29.09 17.31 -6.63
CA CYS A 85 -28.05 17.21 -5.61
C CYS A 85 -27.54 18.59 -5.18
N ARG A 86 -27.26 19.48 -6.14
CA ARG A 86 -26.81 20.86 -5.86
C ARG A 86 -27.88 21.71 -5.15
N THR A 87 -29.16 21.52 -5.47
CA THR A 87 -30.25 22.36 -4.94
C THR A 87 -30.80 21.89 -3.59
N ARG A 88 -30.62 20.62 -3.26
CA ARG A 88 -31.18 19.98 -2.04
C ARG A 88 -30.12 19.55 -1.04
N ASP A 89 -28.88 19.99 -1.22
CA ASP A 89 -27.72 19.62 -0.39
C ASP A 89 -27.50 18.10 -0.29
N LEU A 90 -27.72 17.38 -1.40
CA LEU A 90 -27.53 15.92 -1.47
C LEU A 90 -26.19 15.55 -2.12
N THR A 91 -25.76 14.31 -1.93
CA THR A 91 -24.58 13.74 -2.61
C THR A 91 -25.01 13.04 -3.90
N TYR A 92 -24.28 13.28 -4.98
CA TYR A 92 -24.48 12.59 -6.25
C TYR A 92 -23.77 11.24 -6.23
N SER A 93 -24.55 10.16 -6.16
CA SER A 93 -24.04 8.81 -5.92
C SER A 93 -24.86 7.74 -6.61
N LYS A 94 -24.22 6.60 -6.90
CA LYS A 94 -24.85 5.37 -7.39
C LYS A 94 -24.82 4.30 -6.31
N PRO A 95 -25.89 3.51 -6.11
CA PRO A 95 -25.87 2.40 -5.18
C PRO A 95 -24.94 1.29 -5.71
N LEU A 96 -24.00 0.82 -4.89
CA LEU A 96 -23.08 -0.27 -5.21
C LEU A 96 -23.62 -1.59 -4.65
N TYR A 97 -23.72 -2.60 -5.52
CA TYR A 97 -24.06 -3.97 -5.14
C TYR A 97 -22.91 -4.90 -5.48
N VAL A 98 -22.68 -5.89 -4.62
CA VAL A 98 -21.66 -6.92 -4.83
C VAL A 98 -22.30 -8.29 -4.64
N SER A 99 -22.08 -9.19 -5.60
CA SER A 99 -22.44 -10.60 -5.46
C SER A 99 -21.37 -11.30 -4.63
N VAL A 100 -21.78 -11.80 -3.48
CA VAL A 100 -20.93 -12.47 -2.51
C VAL A 100 -21.32 -13.94 -2.46
N GLU A 101 -20.33 -14.81 -2.45
CA GLU A 101 -20.48 -16.26 -2.38
C GLU A 101 -19.93 -16.74 -1.03
N LEU A 102 -20.79 -17.31 -0.19
CA LEU A 102 -20.42 -17.93 1.08
C LEU A 102 -20.40 -19.45 0.89
N LEU A 103 -19.23 -20.06 1.03
CA LEU A 103 -19.04 -21.51 1.07
C LEU A 103 -18.97 -21.97 2.52
N ILE A 104 -19.90 -22.83 2.93
CA ILE A 104 -19.86 -23.55 4.20
C ILE A 104 -19.10 -24.85 3.95
N LYS A 105 -17.84 -24.93 4.38
CA LYS A 105 -16.93 -26.04 4.04
C LYS A 105 -17.36 -27.38 4.64
N GLU A 106 -18.02 -27.35 5.80
CA GLU A 106 -18.51 -28.56 6.48
C GLU A 106 -19.61 -29.28 5.69
N THR A 107 -20.52 -28.51 5.07
CA THR A 107 -21.66 -29.05 4.31
C THR A 107 -21.43 -29.04 2.80
N GLY A 108 -20.46 -28.26 2.32
CA GLY A 108 -20.27 -27.97 0.90
C GLY A 108 -21.31 -27.02 0.32
N GLU A 109 -22.18 -26.44 1.17
CA GLU A 109 -23.25 -25.53 0.73
C GLU A 109 -22.66 -24.20 0.26
N ILE A 110 -23.12 -23.74 -0.90
CA ILE A 110 -22.75 -22.45 -1.49
C ILE A 110 -23.97 -21.55 -1.49
N GLN A 111 -23.90 -20.43 -0.77
CA GLN A 111 -24.92 -19.40 -0.74
C GLN A 111 -24.41 -18.17 -1.51
N GLU A 112 -25.04 -17.85 -2.63
CA GLU A 112 -24.77 -16.61 -3.37
C GLU A 112 -25.82 -15.55 -3.01
N GLN A 113 -25.37 -14.38 -2.58
CA GLN A 113 -26.25 -13.27 -2.24
C GLN A 113 -25.74 -11.96 -2.85
N ARG A 114 -26.68 -11.16 -3.34
CA ARG A 114 -26.45 -9.78 -3.75
C ARG A 114 -26.53 -8.87 -2.53
N VAL A 115 -25.40 -8.28 -2.14
CA VAL A 115 -25.27 -7.42 -0.96
C VAL A 115 -25.16 -5.96 -1.38
N TYR A 116 -25.90 -5.07 -0.73
CA TYR A 116 -25.75 -3.63 -0.89
C TYR A 116 -24.55 -3.13 -0.07
N MET A 117 -23.57 -2.53 -0.74
CA MET A 117 -22.33 -2.04 -0.12
C MET A 117 -22.41 -0.57 0.30
N GLY A 118 -23.45 0.15 -0.14
CA GLY A 118 -23.60 1.57 0.14
C GLY A 118 -23.76 2.41 -1.12
N ASP A 119 -23.95 3.71 -0.90
CA ASP A 119 -23.97 4.71 -1.96
C ASP A 119 -22.55 5.15 -2.29
N PHE A 120 -22.17 5.01 -3.55
CA PHE A 120 -20.84 5.35 -4.04
C PHE A 120 -20.88 6.71 -4.76
N PRO A 121 -20.20 7.75 -4.25
CA PRO A 121 -20.10 9.03 -4.93
C PRO A 121 -19.54 8.85 -6.34
N THR A 122 -20.23 9.41 -7.34
CA THR A 122 -19.86 9.23 -8.75
C THR A 122 -19.47 10.55 -9.38
N MET A 123 -18.50 10.51 -10.29
CA MET A 123 -17.96 11.69 -10.96
C MET A 123 -18.96 12.21 -12.00
N THR A 124 -19.11 13.52 -12.08
CA THR A 124 -19.88 14.23 -13.12
C THR A 124 -19.14 14.19 -14.46
N ASP A 125 -19.79 14.62 -15.53
CA ASP A 125 -19.14 14.77 -16.84
C ASP A 125 -18.06 15.88 -16.88
N GLN A 126 -18.03 16.76 -15.87
CA GLN A 126 -17.02 17.81 -15.71
C GLN A 126 -15.79 17.38 -14.89
N GLY A 127 -15.71 16.12 -14.46
CA GLY A 127 -14.60 15.63 -13.63
C GLY A 127 -14.68 16.06 -12.16
N THR A 128 -15.88 16.40 -11.68
CA THR A 128 -16.13 16.86 -10.29
C THR A 128 -17.01 15.86 -9.53
N PHE A 129 -17.15 16.05 -8.23
CA PHE A 129 -18.07 15.31 -7.36
C PHE A 129 -18.99 16.29 -6.63
N ILE A 130 -20.26 15.93 -6.46
CA ILE A 130 -21.21 16.72 -5.67
C ILE A 130 -21.39 16.00 -4.33
N ILE A 131 -20.88 16.60 -3.26
CA ILE A 131 -20.94 16.07 -1.90
C ILE A 131 -21.71 17.05 -1.02
N ASN A 132 -22.89 16.64 -0.56
CA ASN A 132 -23.81 17.46 0.23
C ASN A 132 -24.08 18.83 -0.44
N GLY A 133 -24.48 18.80 -1.72
CA GLY A 133 -24.74 19.98 -2.55
C GLY A 133 -23.52 20.73 -3.06
N ALA A 134 -22.37 20.59 -2.39
CA ALA A 134 -21.14 21.28 -2.76
C ALA A 134 -20.35 20.50 -3.81
N GLU A 135 -19.92 21.22 -4.84
CA GLU A 135 -19.06 20.67 -5.89
C GLU A 135 -17.60 20.65 -5.43
N ARG A 136 -16.95 19.50 -5.62
CA ARG A 136 -15.60 19.19 -5.13
C ARG A 136 -14.78 18.55 -6.23
N VAL A 137 -13.48 18.80 -6.20
CA VAL A 137 -12.50 18.21 -7.11
C VAL A 137 -11.51 17.41 -6.30
N VAL A 138 -11.24 16.18 -6.71
CA VAL A 138 -10.16 15.38 -6.15
C VAL A 138 -8.87 15.81 -6.84
N VAL A 139 -7.90 16.30 -6.07
CA VAL A 139 -6.62 16.78 -6.61
C VAL A 139 -5.61 15.65 -6.57
N SER A 140 -4.96 15.40 -7.71
CA SER A 140 -3.86 14.43 -7.81
C SER A 140 -2.70 14.84 -6.90
N GLN A 141 -2.28 13.92 -6.03
CA GLN A 141 -1.15 14.14 -5.12
C GLN A 141 0.12 13.50 -5.69
N LEU A 142 1.25 14.20 -5.56
CA LEU A 142 2.56 13.65 -5.86
C LEU A 142 3.13 12.99 -4.61
N VAL A 143 3.29 11.67 -4.67
CA VAL A 143 3.88 10.85 -3.60
C VAL A 143 5.17 10.20 -4.09
N ARG A 144 6.03 9.77 -3.17
CA ARG A 144 7.23 9.00 -3.54
C ARG A 144 6.81 7.67 -4.13
N SER A 145 7.46 7.27 -5.22
CA SER A 145 7.24 5.96 -5.81
C SER A 145 7.66 4.85 -4.83
N PRO A 146 7.07 3.66 -4.94
CA PRO A 146 7.59 2.48 -4.27
C PRO A 146 9.05 2.22 -4.68
N GLY A 147 9.89 1.82 -3.73
CA GLY A 147 11.31 1.58 -3.98
C GLY A 147 12.17 1.65 -2.71
N VAL A 148 13.48 1.51 -2.92
CA VAL A 148 14.48 1.62 -1.84
C VAL A 148 15.22 2.95 -1.99
N TYR A 149 15.14 3.79 -0.96
CA TYR A 149 15.78 5.10 -0.92
C TYR A 149 16.89 5.13 0.12
N TYR A 150 18.10 5.48 -0.30
CA TYR A 150 19.23 5.65 0.59
C TYR A 150 19.44 7.13 0.93
N THR A 151 19.88 7.42 2.15
CA THR A 151 20.22 8.77 2.59
C THR A 151 21.44 8.70 3.50
N SER A 152 22.34 9.69 3.39
CA SER A 152 23.49 9.85 4.26
C SER A 152 23.40 11.21 4.96
N VAL A 153 23.58 11.22 6.28
CA VAL A 153 23.56 12.43 7.11
C VAL A 153 24.79 12.41 8.00
N GLU A 154 25.51 13.53 8.07
CA GLU A 154 26.64 13.67 8.98
C GLU A 154 26.16 13.84 10.42
N ASP A 155 26.65 13.00 11.31
CA ASP A 155 26.41 13.10 12.74
C ASP A 155 27.24 14.23 13.34
N GLN A 156 26.57 15.25 13.87
CA GLN A 156 27.24 16.46 14.40
C GLN A 156 28.18 16.18 15.58
N ALA A 157 27.92 15.12 16.36
CA ALA A 157 28.72 14.79 17.53
C ALA A 157 30.01 14.06 17.17
N THR A 158 29.97 13.16 16.18
CA THR A 158 31.11 12.32 15.81
C THR A 158 31.76 12.71 14.47
N GLY A 159 31.13 13.58 13.67
CA GLY A 159 31.55 13.94 12.31
C GLY A 159 31.40 12.80 11.29
N ARG A 160 30.75 11.69 11.66
CA ARG A 160 30.64 10.50 10.83
C ARG A 160 29.37 10.53 9.98
N SER A 161 29.46 10.00 8.75
CA SER A 161 28.28 9.78 7.92
C SER A 161 27.45 8.61 8.45
N LEU A 162 26.23 8.89 8.87
CA LEU A 162 25.21 7.89 9.19
C LEU A 162 24.35 7.65 7.96
N PHE A 163 24.19 6.38 7.61
CA PHE A 163 23.40 5.93 6.47
C PHE A 163 22.04 5.42 6.91
N SER A 164 21.03 5.65 6.09
CA SER A 164 19.70 5.08 6.26
C SER A 164 19.15 4.61 4.92
N ALA A 165 18.31 3.57 4.97
CA ALA A 165 17.61 3.02 3.82
C ALA A 165 16.12 2.91 4.14
N LYS A 166 15.27 3.44 3.27
CA LYS A 166 13.81 3.32 3.37
C LYS A 166 13.29 2.43 2.27
N VAL A 167 12.71 1.30 2.65
CA VAL A 167 11.99 0.39 1.75
C VAL A 167 10.52 0.80 1.80
N ILE A 168 10.06 1.44 0.72
CA ILE A 168 8.69 1.91 0.56
C ILE A 168 7.98 0.91 -0.37
N PRO A 169 7.09 0.05 0.15
CA PRO A 169 6.34 -0.84 -0.72
C PRO A 169 5.21 -0.08 -1.43
N ASN A 170 4.66 -0.68 -2.48
CA ASN A 170 3.44 -0.17 -3.12
C ASN A 170 2.23 -0.25 -2.19
N ARG A 171 2.21 -1.28 -1.33
CA ARG A 171 1.18 -1.52 -0.32
C ARG A 171 1.82 -2.18 0.90
N GLY A 172 1.37 -1.82 2.10
CA GLY A 172 1.80 -2.43 3.36
C GLY A 172 2.81 -1.59 4.15
N ALA A 173 3.45 -2.25 5.11
CA ALA A 173 4.33 -1.62 6.10
C ALA A 173 5.67 -1.19 5.52
N TRP A 174 6.15 -0.01 5.92
CA TRP A 174 7.48 0.48 5.56
C TRP A 174 8.57 -0.20 6.40
N LEU A 175 9.74 -0.42 5.82
CA LEU A 175 10.94 -0.79 6.56
C LEU A 175 11.96 0.35 6.46
N GLU A 176 12.43 0.83 7.60
CA GLU A 176 13.46 1.88 7.66
C GLU A 176 14.68 1.35 8.41
N PHE A 177 15.79 1.21 7.71
CA PHE A 177 17.09 0.84 8.29
C PHE A 177 17.94 2.08 8.52
N GLU A 178 18.69 2.09 9.61
CA GLU A 178 19.57 3.21 9.95
C GLU A 178 20.80 2.74 10.72
N THR A 179 21.95 3.37 10.46
CA THR A 179 23.17 3.20 11.25
C THR A 179 23.17 4.15 12.44
N GLY A 180 23.55 3.68 13.61
CA GLY A 180 23.79 4.49 14.80
C GLY A 180 25.25 4.92 14.96
N ALA A 181 25.50 5.91 15.82
CA ALA A 181 26.84 6.46 16.09
C ALA A 181 27.85 5.43 16.66
N ARG A 182 27.36 4.35 17.27
CA ARG A 182 28.17 3.25 17.84
C ARG A 182 28.22 2.02 16.94
N HIS A 183 28.17 2.21 15.64
CA HIS A 183 28.21 1.12 14.64
C HIS A 183 27.09 0.09 14.78
N GLN A 184 25.92 0.49 15.30
CA GLN A 184 24.76 -0.40 15.42
C GLN A 184 23.82 -0.20 14.25
N LEU A 185 23.19 -1.27 13.79
CA LEU A 185 22.16 -1.26 12.77
C LEU A 185 20.80 -1.40 13.42
N PHE A 186 19.92 -0.46 13.12
CA PHE A 186 18.54 -0.49 13.57
C PHE A 186 17.59 -0.65 12.40
N VAL A 187 16.43 -1.23 12.69
CA VAL A 187 15.28 -1.26 11.83
C VAL A 187 14.06 -0.68 12.56
N LYS A 188 13.22 0.04 11.83
CA LYS A 188 11.87 0.40 12.22
C LYS A 188 10.90 -0.20 11.23
N VAL A 189 9.92 -0.92 11.74
CA VAL A 189 8.81 -1.47 10.96
C VAL A 189 7.62 -0.54 11.16
N ASP A 190 7.01 -0.06 10.07
CA ASP A 190 5.84 0.82 10.07
C ASP A 190 5.98 2.05 11.00
N ARG A 191 7.14 2.71 10.94
CA ARG A 191 7.48 3.89 11.77
C ARG A 191 7.37 3.67 13.29
N LYS A 192 7.38 2.41 13.74
CA LYS A 192 7.40 2.06 15.17
C LYS A 192 8.80 2.24 15.76
N ARG A 193 8.97 1.80 17.02
CA ARG A 193 10.23 1.93 17.76
C ARG A 193 11.36 1.16 17.08
N LYS A 194 12.59 1.66 17.26
CA LYS A 194 13.82 1.02 16.79
C LYS A 194 13.97 -0.37 17.41
N LEU A 195 14.42 -1.30 16.57
CA LEU A 195 14.85 -2.66 16.90
C LEU A 195 16.24 -2.85 16.32
N GLU A 196 17.07 -3.67 16.94
CA GLU A 196 18.30 -4.16 16.34
C GLU A 196 17.96 -4.91 15.03
N ALA A 197 18.64 -4.59 13.93
CA ALA A 197 18.31 -5.16 12.63
C ALA A 197 18.45 -6.70 12.62
N THR A 198 19.35 -7.23 13.44
CA THR A 198 19.59 -8.67 13.63
C THR A 198 18.39 -9.40 14.24
N LYS A 199 17.57 -8.73 15.09
CA LYS A 199 16.33 -9.31 15.61
C LYS A 199 15.33 -9.57 14.50
N LEU A 200 15.19 -8.62 13.58
CA LEU A 200 14.30 -8.80 12.43
C LEU A 200 14.81 -9.93 11.54
N LEU A 201 16.11 -9.99 11.25
CA LEU A 201 16.72 -11.08 10.48
C LEU A 201 16.46 -12.44 11.15
N ARG A 202 16.70 -12.54 12.46
CA ARG A 202 16.44 -13.75 13.25
C ARG A 202 14.97 -14.16 13.19
N ALA A 203 14.06 -13.20 13.33
CA ALA A 203 12.62 -13.45 13.27
C ALA A 203 12.14 -14.02 11.92
N VAL A 204 12.72 -13.53 10.80
CA VAL A 204 12.41 -14.05 9.45
C VAL A 204 13.15 -15.34 9.09
N GLY A 205 13.85 -15.97 10.04
CA GLY A 205 14.51 -17.26 9.88
C GLY A 205 15.95 -17.20 9.36
N TRP A 206 16.63 -16.07 9.53
CA TRP A 206 18.07 -15.95 9.25
C TRP A 206 18.97 -16.28 10.46
N ASP A 207 18.49 -17.02 11.46
CA ASP A 207 19.34 -17.52 12.54
C ASP A 207 20.23 -18.69 12.10
N PHE A 208 19.70 -19.67 11.35
CA PHE A 208 20.47 -20.82 10.89
C PHE A 208 19.91 -21.46 9.61
N PRO A 209 20.74 -21.73 8.58
CA PRO A 209 20.36 -22.64 7.50
C PRO A 209 20.37 -24.10 7.98
N GLU A 210 19.63 -24.98 7.30
CA GLU A 210 19.65 -26.42 7.57
C GLU A 210 21.08 -26.97 7.51
N GLY A 211 21.51 -27.65 8.59
CA GLY A 211 22.85 -28.25 8.70
C GLY A 211 23.95 -27.35 9.26
N ALA A 212 23.64 -26.11 9.68
CA ALA A 212 24.62 -25.24 10.34
C ALA A 212 24.98 -25.70 11.76
N ASP A 213 26.22 -25.44 12.15
CA ASP A 213 26.69 -25.62 13.52
C ASP A 213 25.91 -24.69 14.48
N ARG A 214 25.27 -25.27 15.49
CA ARG A 214 24.38 -24.58 16.43
C ARG A 214 25.08 -24.11 17.70
N THR A 215 26.41 -24.28 17.80
CA THR A 215 27.17 -23.87 18.98
C THR A 215 27.19 -22.36 19.18
N ASP A 216 27.13 -21.58 18.10
CA ASP A 216 27.06 -20.12 18.15
C ASP A 216 25.82 -19.60 17.39
N PRO A 217 24.84 -18.98 18.08
CA PRO A 217 23.62 -18.43 17.47
C PRO A 217 23.84 -17.27 16.51
N ASN A 218 25.07 -16.76 16.39
CA ASN A 218 25.41 -15.59 15.60
C ASN A 218 26.34 -15.90 14.42
N ALA A 219 26.98 -17.08 14.41
CA ALA A 219 28.01 -17.45 13.44
C ALA A 219 27.53 -17.34 11.99
N TYR A 220 26.29 -17.76 11.71
CA TYR A 220 25.73 -17.70 10.38
C TYR A 220 25.61 -16.25 9.86
N MET A 221 25.01 -15.35 10.65
CA MET A 221 24.88 -13.94 10.27
C MET A 221 26.24 -13.28 10.07
N LEU A 222 27.20 -13.54 10.97
CA LEU A 222 28.57 -13.02 10.84
C LEU A 222 29.25 -13.48 9.54
N GLY A 223 29.10 -14.75 9.18
CA GLY A 223 29.61 -15.30 7.92
C GLY A 223 28.92 -14.71 6.69
N ALA A 224 27.60 -14.56 6.72
CA ALA A 224 26.80 -14.05 5.60
C ALA A 224 27.17 -12.60 5.22
N PHE A 225 27.49 -11.77 6.20
CA PHE A 225 27.84 -10.36 5.99
C PHE A 225 29.34 -10.08 5.92
N GLN A 226 30.22 -11.09 6.02
CA GLN A 226 31.68 -10.91 6.03
C GLN A 226 32.21 -10.15 4.80
N ARG A 227 31.55 -10.28 3.66
CA ARG A 227 31.94 -9.62 2.40
C ARG A 227 31.59 -8.14 2.33
N VAL A 228 30.66 -7.66 3.17
CA VAL A 228 30.17 -6.27 3.16
C VAL A 228 30.55 -5.51 4.43
N ASP A 229 30.56 -6.18 5.58
CA ASP A 229 31.00 -5.62 6.86
C ASP A 229 32.52 -5.78 7.01
N THR A 230 33.27 -5.08 6.16
CA THR A 230 34.72 -5.28 5.98
C THR A 230 35.61 -4.35 6.80
N ASP A 231 35.03 -3.29 7.37
CA ASP A 231 35.76 -2.28 8.13
C ASP A 231 36.34 -2.87 9.43
N SER A 232 37.66 -2.74 9.61
CA SER A 232 38.36 -3.26 10.80
C SER A 232 38.02 -2.49 12.07
N GLU A 233 37.66 -1.21 11.96
CA GLU A 233 37.33 -0.32 13.07
C GLU A 233 35.81 -0.26 13.35
N ALA A 234 34.99 -0.66 12.37
CA ALA A 234 33.54 -0.56 12.42
C ALA A 234 32.84 -1.84 11.94
N ARG A 235 32.78 -2.86 12.79
CA ARG A 235 32.01 -4.10 12.52
C ARG A 235 30.55 -3.92 12.91
N TYR A 236 29.73 -3.51 11.95
CA TYR A 236 28.34 -3.15 12.20
C TYR A 236 27.48 -4.33 12.62
N ILE A 237 27.71 -5.51 12.04
CA ILE A 237 26.93 -6.71 12.33
C ILE A 237 27.28 -7.21 13.73
N GLN A 238 28.58 -7.31 14.05
CA GLN A 238 29.03 -7.70 15.38
C GLN A 238 28.50 -6.76 16.47
N ALA A 239 28.67 -5.44 16.30
CA ALA A 239 28.22 -4.44 17.28
C ALA A 239 26.69 -4.44 17.47
N THR A 240 25.94 -4.84 16.44
CA THR A 240 24.48 -5.02 16.54
C THR A 240 24.12 -6.30 17.28
N LEU A 241 24.78 -7.43 16.97
CA LEU A 241 24.60 -8.71 17.64
C LEU A 241 24.94 -8.64 19.13
N ASP A 242 25.97 -7.88 19.51
CA ASP A 242 26.34 -7.65 20.92
C ASP A 242 25.23 -6.95 21.74
N LYS A 243 24.30 -6.27 21.06
CA LYS A 243 23.10 -5.65 21.69
C LYS A 243 21.82 -6.44 21.44
N ASP A 244 21.87 -7.44 20.58
CA ASP A 244 20.77 -8.34 20.36
C ASP A 244 20.71 -9.34 21.51
N ASN A 245 19.68 -9.22 22.34
CA ASN A 245 19.45 -10.09 23.48
C ASN A 245 18.70 -11.39 23.11
N THR A 246 18.54 -11.68 21.81
CA THR A 246 17.83 -12.87 21.31
C THR A 246 18.80 -13.85 20.68
N SER A 247 18.59 -15.15 20.94
CA SER A 247 19.43 -16.23 20.42
C SER A 247 18.65 -17.17 19.49
N THR A 248 17.32 -17.15 19.53
CA THR A 248 16.46 -18.02 18.70
C THR A 248 15.45 -17.22 17.88
N ARG A 249 15.00 -17.77 16.73
CA ARG A 249 13.88 -17.22 15.95
C ARG A 249 12.66 -16.88 16.79
N GLN A 250 12.28 -17.77 17.72
CA GLN A 250 11.07 -17.60 18.53
C GLN A 250 11.18 -16.42 19.51
N GLU A 251 12.33 -16.26 20.16
CA GLU A 251 12.60 -15.10 21.01
C GLU A 251 12.57 -13.79 20.21
N ALA A 252 13.19 -13.79 19.04
CA ALA A 252 13.21 -12.62 18.16
C ALA A 252 11.80 -12.25 17.66
N LEU A 253 10.99 -13.23 17.25
CA LEU A 253 9.59 -13.02 16.86
C LEU A 253 8.78 -12.36 17.98
N ILE A 254 8.94 -12.84 19.22
CA ILE A 254 8.27 -12.28 20.40
C ILE A 254 8.71 -10.82 20.63
N GLU A 255 10.02 -10.53 20.55
CA GLU A 255 10.52 -9.16 20.74
C GLU A 255 10.07 -8.21 19.63
N VAL A 256 10.05 -8.66 18.37
CA VAL A 256 9.49 -7.91 17.24
C VAL A 256 7.99 -7.65 17.45
N TYR A 257 7.23 -8.67 17.85
CA TYR A 257 5.80 -8.57 18.12
C TYR A 257 5.50 -7.56 19.22
N LYS A 258 6.21 -7.60 20.36
CA LYS A 258 6.05 -6.62 21.46
C LYS A 258 6.24 -5.17 21.00
N LYS A 259 7.13 -4.90 20.04
CA LYS A 259 7.36 -3.55 19.53
C LYS A 259 6.29 -3.11 18.54
N LEU A 260 5.79 -4.04 17.73
CA LEU A 260 4.75 -3.78 16.73
C LEU A 260 3.36 -3.64 17.37
N ARG A 261 3.05 -4.50 18.34
CA ARG A 261 1.76 -4.60 19.03
C ARG A 261 1.95 -4.61 20.55
N PRO A 262 2.30 -3.46 21.17
CA PRO A 262 2.61 -3.39 22.61
C PRO A 262 1.43 -3.69 23.55
N GLY A 263 0.19 -3.72 23.05
CA GLY A 263 -1.01 -4.02 23.83
C GLY A 263 -1.49 -5.46 23.74
N ASP A 264 -0.98 -6.25 22.79
CA ASP A 264 -1.42 -7.63 22.57
C ASP A 264 -0.52 -8.61 23.33
N PRO A 265 -1.06 -9.73 23.86
CA PRO A 265 -0.24 -10.73 24.53
C PRO A 265 0.75 -11.36 23.54
N PRO A 266 2.07 -11.30 23.82
CA PRO A 266 3.10 -11.75 22.90
C PRO A 266 3.31 -13.27 23.01
N THR A 267 2.36 -14.05 22.50
CA THR A 267 2.49 -15.50 22.37
C THR A 267 3.23 -15.87 21.08
N GLY A 268 3.89 -17.03 21.05
CA GLY A 268 4.59 -17.52 19.85
C GLY A 268 3.68 -17.62 18.63
N ASP A 269 2.47 -18.17 18.82
CA ASP A 269 1.48 -18.33 17.75
C ASP A 269 1.00 -16.98 17.19
N ASN A 270 0.83 -15.97 18.04
CA ASN A 270 0.45 -14.62 17.60
C ASN A 270 1.60 -13.94 16.86
N ALA A 271 2.83 -14.16 17.32
CA ALA A 271 4.02 -13.60 16.72
C ALA A 271 4.37 -14.23 15.37
N GLU A 272 4.08 -15.52 15.18
CA GLU A 272 4.29 -16.21 13.90
C GLU A 272 3.24 -15.86 12.84
N LYS A 273 2.05 -15.42 13.26
CA LYS A 273 0.98 -14.93 12.37
C LYS A 273 1.10 -13.44 11.98
N LEU A 274 2.14 -12.75 12.45
CA LEU A 274 2.33 -11.31 12.26
C LEU A 274 2.75 -10.94 10.83
#